data_AF-A0A535X6M4-F1
#
_entry.id   AF-A0A535X6M4-F1
#
_cell.length_a   1.000
_cell.length_b   1.000
_cell.length_c   1.000
_cell.angle_alpha   90.00
_cell.angle_beta   90.00
_cell.angle_gamma   90.00
#
_symmetry.space_group_name_H-M   'P 1'
#
loop_
_entity.id
_entity.type
_entity.pdbx_description
1 polymer ?
#
loop_
_entity_poly.entity_id
_entity_poly.type
_entity_poly.pdbx_seq_one_letter_code
_entity_poly.pdbx_strand_id
1 'polypeptide(L)' 'RDLRQLQEWGIVLRDPSIGLIDFFHQREGETVFLCWQLGEASVEWWHPVQGGIAGRKHL' A
#
# COMPACT_ATOMS: atom_id res chain seq x y z
N ARG A 1 -20.04 -1.79 5.09
CA ARG A 1 -19.07 -2.21 4.04
C ARG A 1 -17.82 -2.58 4.80
N ASP A 2 -17.46 -3.86 4.77
CA ASP A 2 -16.69 -4.50 5.83
C ASP A 2 -15.20 -4.50 5.53
N LEU A 3 -14.38 -4.24 6.55
CA LEU A 3 -12.92 -4.35 6.50
C LEU A 3 -12.42 -5.70 5.97
N ARG A 4 -13.24 -6.77 6.11
CA ARG A 4 -12.98 -8.09 5.55
C ARG A 4 -12.81 -8.07 4.03
N GLN A 5 -13.61 -7.28 3.32
CA GLN A 5 -13.53 -7.21 1.87
C GLN A 5 -12.19 -6.61 1.40
N LEU A 6 -11.67 -5.63 2.14
CA LEU A 6 -10.33 -5.07 1.86
C LEU A 6 -9.26 -6.14 2.05
N GLN A 7 -9.34 -6.91 3.15
CA GLN A 7 -8.40 -8.00 3.41
C GLN A 7 -8.47 -9.10 2.33
N GLU A 8 -9.67 -9.45 1.86
CA GLU A 8 -9.88 -10.40 0.76
C GLU A 8 -9.24 -9.92 -0.55
N TRP A 9 -9.18 -8.61 -0.77
CA TRP A 9 -8.50 -8.00 -1.92
C TRP A 9 -7.00 -7.77 -1.69
N GLY A 10 -6.46 -8.16 -0.53
CA GLY A 10 -5.06 -7.93 -0.18
C GLY A 10 -4.74 -6.45 0.11
N ILE A 11 -5.76 -5.64 0.37
CA ILE A 11 -5.65 -4.22 0.70
C ILE A 11 -5.53 -4.06 2.23
N VAL A 12 -4.47 -3.39 2.65
CA VAL A 12 -4.22 -3.01 4.03
C VAL A 12 -4.58 -1.54 4.19
N LEU A 13 -5.63 -1.26 4.96
CA LEU A 13 -5.99 0.12 5.32
C LEU A 13 -4.99 0.65 6.36
N ARG A 14 -4.17 1.63 5.97
CA ARG A 14 -3.10 2.18 6.83
C ARG A 14 -3.57 3.37 7.65
N ASP A 15 -4.19 4.34 6.98
CA ASP A 15 -4.72 5.53 7.62
C ASP A 15 -6.01 5.98 6.90
N PRO A 16 -7.19 5.69 7.47
CA PRO A 16 -8.47 6.10 6.90
C PRO A 16 -8.67 7.62 6.86
N SER A 17 -8.01 8.38 7.73
CA SER A 17 -8.21 9.84 7.84
C SER A 17 -7.68 10.60 6.62
N ILE A 18 -6.65 10.04 5.99
CA ILE A 18 -6.03 10.58 4.76
C ILE A 18 -6.26 9.69 3.54
N GLY A 19 -7.01 8.59 3.69
CA GLY A 19 -7.29 7.64 2.62
C GLY A 19 -6.07 6.87 2.14
N LEU A 20 -5.20 6.46 3.06
CA LEU A 20 -3.96 5.73 2.78
C LEU A 20 -4.18 4.22 2.86
N ILE A 21 -3.83 3.52 1.78
CA ILE A 21 -3.86 2.07 1.68
C ILE A 21 -2.55 1.52 1.13
N ASP A 22 -2.23 0.30 1.56
CA ASP A 22 -1.17 -0.50 0.96
C ASP A 22 -1.76 -1.76 0.33
N PHE A 23 -1.05 -2.35 -0.64
CA PHE A 23 -1.33 -3.69 -1.14
C PHE A 23 -0.03 -4.42 -1.48
N PHE A 24 -0.03 -5.74 -1.30
CA PHE A 24 1.17 -6.55 -1.50
C PHE A 24 1.58 -6.61 -2.97
N HIS A 25 2.89 -6.57 -3.20
CA HIS A 25 3.49 -6.71 -4.51
C HIS A 25 4.83 -7.43 -4.43
N GLN A 26 5.21 -8.12 -5.51
CA GLN A 26 6.50 -8.81 -5.60
C GLN A 26 7.46 -7.98 -6.44
N ARG A 27 8.57 -7.54 -5.87
CA ARG A 27 9.63 -6.78 -6.55
C ARG A 27 10.96 -7.47 -6.34
N GLU A 28 11.63 -7.85 -7.41
CA GLU A 28 12.98 -8.44 -7.38
C GLU A 28 13.11 -9.68 -6.44
N GLY A 29 12.04 -10.46 -6.30
CA GLY A 29 12.03 -11.62 -5.41
C GLY A 29 11.69 -11.31 -3.95
N GLU A 30 11.44 -10.05 -3.62
CA GLU A 30 10.99 -9.60 -2.30
C GLU A 30 9.53 -9.16 -2.30
N THR A 31 8.84 -9.38 -1.18
CA THR A 31 7.50 -8.84 -0.96
C THR A 31 7.62 -7.42 -0.42
N VAL A 32 6.97 -6.49 -1.12
CA VAL A 32 6.91 -5.07 -0.78
C VAL A 32 5.44 -4.62 -0.70
N PHE A 33 5.22 -3.42 -0.17
CA PHE A 33 3.94 -2.74 -0.28
C PHE A 33 3.98 -1.71 -1.39
N LEU A 34 2.96 -1.73 -2.24
CA LEU A 34 2.60 -0.58 -3.04
C LEU A 34 1.68 0.31 -2.21
N CYS A 35 1.90 1.62 -2.29
CA CYS A 35 1.23 2.61 -1.48
C CYS A 35 0.43 3.55 -2.38
N TRP A 36 -0.80 3.83 -1.99
CA TRP A 36 -1.66 4.80 -2.67
C TRP A 36 -2.42 5.62 -1.64
N GLN A 37 -2.46 6.92 -1.86
CA GLN A 37 -3.24 7.86 -1.07
C GLN A 37 -4.39 8.44 -1.89
N LEU A 38 -5.54 8.61 -1.25
CA LEU A 38 -6.70 9.27 -1.84
C LEU A 38 -6.33 10.62 -2.47
N GLY A 39 -6.55 10.74 -3.78
CA GLY A 39 -6.20 11.92 -4.58
C GLY A 39 -5.03 11.68 -5.54
N GLU A 40 -4.26 10.62 -5.37
CA GLU A 40 -3.25 10.21 -6.37
C GLU A 40 -3.93 9.58 -7.60
N ALA A 41 -3.46 9.95 -8.80
CA ALA A 41 -4.02 9.46 -10.05
C ALA A 41 -3.73 7.97 -10.31
N SER A 42 -2.60 7.50 -9.78
CA SER A 42 -2.12 6.13 -9.94
C SER A 42 -1.20 5.75 -8.78
N VAL A 43 -0.93 4.46 -8.65
CA VAL A 43 0.04 3.93 -7.71
C VAL A 43 1.43 4.17 -8.28
N GLU A 44 2.23 5.00 -7.61
CA GLU A 44 3.58 5.37 -8.08
C GLU A 44 4.67 5.06 -7.05
N TRP A 45 4.29 4.61 -5.86
CA TRP A 45 5.19 4.46 -4.73
C TRP A 45 5.12 3.05 -4.16
N TRP A 46 6.26 2.58 -3.69
CA TRP A 46 6.39 1.34 -2.94
C TRP A 46 7.30 1.52 -1.74
N HIS A 47 7.16 0.65 -0.74
CA HIS A 47 8.09 0.59 0.38
C HIS A 47 8.27 -0.86 0.86
N PRO A 48 9.41 -1.20 1.50
CA PRO A 48 9.60 -2.53 2.08
C PRO A 48 8.53 -2.83 3.14
N VAL A 49 8.18 -4.10 3.33
CA VAL A 49 7.24 -4.51 4.40
C VAL A 49 7.77 -4.11 5.79
N GLN A 50 9.08 -4.10 5.97
CA GLN A 50 9.76 -3.77 7.23
C GLN A 50 10.05 -2.26 7.41
N GLY A 51 10.02 -1.48 6.32
CA GLY A 51 10.27 -0.05 6.32
C GLY A 51 8.99 0.66 5.90
N GLY A 52 8.26 1.23 6.85
CA GLY A 52 6.97 1.89 6.57
C GLY A 52 7.08 3.04 5.55
N ILE A 53 5.99 3.78 5.37
CA ILE A 53 5.84 4.79 4.31
C ILE A 53 6.97 5.85 4.23
N ALA A 54 7.67 6.13 5.33
CA ALA A 54 8.81 7.04 5.36
C ALA A 54 9.96 6.59 4.45
N GLY A 55 10.07 5.29 4.15
CA GLY A 55 11.05 4.70 3.25
C GLY A 55 10.57 4.53 1.81
N ARG A 56 9.50 5.23 1.40
CA ARG A 56 8.92 5.05 0.05
C ARG A 56 9.92 5.35 -1.05
N LYS A 57 9.87 4.53 -2.08
CA LYS A 57 10.62 4.64 -3.33
C LYS A 57 9.63 4.72 -4.48
N HIS A 58 10.01 5.45 -5.52
CA HIS A 58 9.21 5.47 -6.74
C HIS A 58 9.25 4.08 -7.39
N LEU A 59 8.13 3.68 -7.99
CA LEU A 59 8.02 2.44 -8.75
C LEU A 59 9.03 2.39 -9.91
#